data_AF-A0A7J9I6N5-F1
#
_entry.id   AF-A0A7J9I6N5-F1
#
_cell.length_a   1.000
_cell.length_b   1.000
_cell.length_c   1.000
_cell.angle_alpha   90.00
_cell.angle_beta   90.00
_cell.angle_gamma   90.00
#
_symmetry.space_group_name_H-M   'P 1'
#
loop_
_entity.id
_entity.type
_entity.pdbx_description
1 polymer ?
#
loop_
_entity_poly.entity_id
_entity_poly.type
_entity_poly.pdbx_seq_one_letter_code
_entity_poly.pdbx_strand_id
1 'polypeptide(L)'
;MLPVEPKLGKMLILGAIFNCLDPIMTVVAGLSVRDPFLMPFDKKDLAETAKAQFAGQEYSDHIAVIRAYEGWKEAEREQSGYEYCWKNFLSAQTLKAIHSLRKQFFYLLKDAGLVDQNVENCNKWSHDEHLNKEKSIAMKTMEDGQVLLHSNSVNAEVPKVPYPWLVFNEKVKVNAVFLRDSTGVSDSILLLFGGNISRGGLDGHLKMLGGYLEFFMKPALAVMYLSVKRELEELIQRKLLDPTLDMHSSNELLSAVRLLVSEDRCEGRFVFGRQVTLSSKKTATVKTPGKSEADNSKNHLQTVLTRAGHGPPTYKTKQLKNNQFRSTVIFNGLDFVGQPCSSKKLAEKDAAAQALLWLRGEDHSTSRDIDHASLLLKKSKSRRKTSVSDAKWSTKWS
;
A
#
# COMPACT_ATOMS: atom_id res chain seq x y z
N MET A 1 22.46 6.95 -24.71
CA MET A 1 21.86 5.66 -24.31
C MET A 1 22.43 5.26 -22.96
N LEU A 2 21.61 5.04 -21.94
CA LEU A 2 22.08 4.58 -20.63
C LEU A 2 22.33 3.07 -20.68
N PRO A 3 23.48 2.55 -20.21
CA PRO A 3 23.83 1.12 -20.27
C PRO A 3 23.16 0.32 -19.16
N VAL A 4 21.84 0.46 -19.01
CA VAL A 4 21.01 -0.21 -18.01
C VAL A 4 19.70 -0.66 -18.63
N GLU A 5 18.99 -1.57 -17.97
CA GLU A 5 17.64 -1.95 -18.39
C GLU A 5 16.71 -0.72 -18.45
N PRO A 6 15.76 -0.67 -19.40
CA PRO A 6 14.89 0.50 -19.58
C PRO A 6 14.16 0.96 -18.31
N LYS A 7 13.74 0.02 -17.44
CA LYS A 7 13.11 0.36 -16.14
C LYS A 7 14.04 1.11 -15.20
N LEU A 8 15.32 0.74 -15.15
CA LEU A 8 16.34 1.39 -14.33
C LEU A 8 16.77 2.73 -14.93
N GLY A 9 16.85 2.80 -16.27
CA GLY A 9 17.08 4.07 -16.98
C GLY A 9 15.98 5.10 -16.71
N LYS A 10 14.71 4.67 -16.73
CA LYS A 10 13.57 5.51 -16.34
C LYS A 10 13.71 5.99 -14.89
N MET A 11 14.16 5.13 -13.98
CA MET A 11 14.38 5.52 -12.58
C MET A 11 15.43 6.62 -12.44
N LEU A 12 16.57 6.50 -13.14
CA LEU A 12 17.62 7.55 -13.15
C LEU A 12 17.09 8.90 -13.66
N ILE A 13 16.34 8.87 -14.77
CA ILE A 13 15.76 10.09 -15.35
C ILE A 13 14.78 10.74 -14.37
N LEU A 14 13.88 9.96 -13.78
CA LEU A 14 12.94 10.48 -12.79
C LEU A 14 13.67 10.99 -11.54
N GLY A 15 14.74 10.32 -11.09
CA GLY A 15 15.57 10.79 -9.99
C GLY A 15 16.19 12.17 -10.23
N ALA A 16 16.62 12.44 -11.48
CA ALA A 16 17.08 13.76 -11.89
C ALA A 16 15.93 14.80 -11.86
N ILE A 17 14.78 14.47 -12.46
CA ILE A 17 13.60 15.37 -12.51
C ILE A 17 13.08 15.71 -11.11
N PHE A 18 13.07 14.73 -10.20
CA PHE A 18 12.56 14.89 -8.83
C PHE A 18 13.62 15.33 -7.83
N ASN A 19 14.83 15.67 -8.26
CA ASN A 19 15.91 16.10 -7.37
C ASN A 19 16.15 15.12 -6.20
N CYS A 20 16.24 13.83 -6.53
CA CYS A 20 16.68 12.75 -5.64
C CYS A 20 17.69 11.83 -6.33
N LEU A 21 18.58 12.40 -7.16
CA LEU A 21 19.42 11.63 -8.05
C LEU A 21 20.49 10.79 -7.31
N ASP A 22 21.10 11.32 -6.26
CA ASP A 22 22.18 10.64 -5.52
C ASP A 22 21.74 9.28 -4.93
N PRO A 23 20.65 9.19 -4.16
CA PRO A 23 20.17 7.90 -3.67
C PRO A 23 19.74 6.99 -4.81
N ILE A 24 19.08 7.52 -5.85
CA ILE A 24 18.61 6.74 -7.00
C ILE A 24 19.77 6.14 -7.81
N MET A 25 20.88 6.87 -7.98
CA MET A 25 22.08 6.32 -8.61
C MET A 25 22.62 5.13 -7.80
N THR A 26 22.54 5.16 -6.47
CA THR A 26 22.91 4.01 -5.62
C THR A 26 22.01 2.82 -5.86
N VAL A 27 20.70 3.04 -5.88
CA VAL A 27 19.71 1.98 -6.09
C VAL A 27 19.93 1.33 -7.45
N VAL A 28 20.00 2.13 -8.51
CA VAL A 28 20.20 1.63 -9.87
C VAL A 28 21.55 0.93 -10.02
N ALA A 29 22.62 1.46 -9.43
CA ALA A 29 23.92 0.80 -9.44
C ALA A 29 23.89 -0.53 -8.67
N GLY A 30 23.28 -0.56 -7.48
CA GLY A 30 23.12 -1.76 -6.65
C GLY A 30 22.31 -2.86 -7.33
N LEU A 31 21.24 -2.48 -8.04
CA LEU A 31 20.43 -3.40 -8.85
C LEU A 31 21.11 -3.86 -10.15
N SER A 32 22.12 -3.12 -10.63
CA SER A 32 22.89 -3.47 -11.83
C SER A 32 24.10 -4.36 -11.52
N VAL A 33 24.40 -4.60 -10.25
CA VAL A 33 25.46 -5.50 -9.78
C VAL A 33 24.91 -6.53 -8.80
N ARG A 34 25.78 -7.29 -8.13
CA ARG A 34 25.37 -8.22 -7.08
C ARG A 34 24.94 -7.46 -5.82
N ASP A 35 24.07 -8.08 -5.01
CA ASP A 35 23.75 -7.60 -3.67
C ASP A 35 25.05 -7.37 -2.84
N PRO A 36 25.26 -6.17 -2.25
CA PRO A 36 26.45 -5.88 -1.45
C PRO A 36 26.42 -6.56 -0.08
N PHE A 37 25.27 -7.01 0.42
CA PHE A 37 25.12 -7.72 1.67
C PHE A 37 25.51 -9.19 1.51
N LEU A 38 26.36 -9.66 2.41
CA LEU A 38 26.84 -11.02 2.49
C LEU A 38 26.05 -11.78 3.57
N MET A 39 25.70 -13.04 3.29
CA MET A 39 25.08 -13.94 4.27
C MET A 39 25.94 -15.20 4.45
N PRO A 40 26.98 -15.15 5.31
CA PRO A 40 27.73 -16.35 5.70
C PRO A 40 26.81 -17.32 6.44
N PHE A 41 26.89 -18.62 6.12
CA PHE A 41 26.01 -19.65 6.72
C PHE A 41 26.09 -19.72 8.25
N ASP A 42 27.29 -19.50 8.81
CA ASP A 42 27.58 -19.54 10.24
C ASP A 42 27.15 -18.27 11.00
N LYS A 43 26.93 -17.17 10.28
CA LYS A 43 26.61 -15.85 10.85
C LYS A 43 25.37 -15.23 10.22
N LYS A 44 24.46 -16.07 9.74
CA LYS A 44 23.27 -15.67 9.00
C LYS A 44 22.44 -14.65 9.81
N ASP A 45 22.10 -14.98 11.05
CA ASP A 45 21.26 -14.12 11.91
C ASP A 45 21.91 -12.76 12.19
N LEU A 46 23.25 -12.72 12.35
CA LEU A 46 24.01 -11.48 12.54
C LEU A 46 24.00 -10.61 11.27
N ALA A 47 24.16 -11.23 10.09
CA ALA A 47 24.11 -10.54 8.82
C ALA A 47 22.71 -9.99 8.52
N GLU A 48 21.65 -10.76 8.80
CA GLU A 48 20.26 -10.33 8.66
C GLU A 48 19.94 -9.17 9.60
N THR A 49 20.41 -9.23 10.85
CA THR A 49 20.28 -8.12 11.81
C THR A 49 21.00 -6.87 11.32
N ALA A 50 22.23 -6.99 10.82
CA ALA A 50 22.99 -5.86 10.27
C ALA A 50 22.26 -5.22 9.08
N LYS A 51 21.76 -6.03 8.14
CA LYS A 51 20.98 -5.54 6.99
C LYS A 51 19.69 -4.85 7.42
N ALA A 52 18.98 -5.38 8.41
CA ALA A 52 17.77 -4.77 8.96
C ALA A 52 18.04 -3.41 9.63
N GLN A 53 19.20 -3.24 10.29
CA GLN A 53 19.61 -1.94 10.84
C GLN A 53 19.74 -0.87 9.75
N PHE A 54 20.27 -1.22 8.57
CA PHE A 54 20.30 -0.30 7.44
C PHE A 54 18.90 0.04 6.93
N ALA A 55 17.97 -0.91 6.84
CA ALA A 55 16.60 -0.61 6.43
C ALA A 55 15.86 0.30 7.44
N GLY A 56 16.15 0.17 8.74
CA GLY A 56 15.45 0.90 9.79
C GLY A 56 13.94 0.62 9.75
N GLN A 57 13.12 1.67 9.79
CA GLN A 57 11.65 1.56 9.70
C GLN A 57 11.10 1.87 8.30
N GLU A 58 11.95 1.83 7.26
CA GLU A 58 11.57 2.17 5.89
C GLU A 58 11.06 0.96 5.10
N TYR A 59 11.22 -0.26 5.62
CA TYR A 59 10.75 -1.50 4.99
C TYR A 59 11.19 -1.62 3.52
N SER A 60 12.46 -1.31 3.26
CA SER A 60 13.02 -1.21 1.91
C SER A 60 14.44 -1.76 1.84
N ASP A 61 14.62 -2.79 1.01
CA ASP A 61 15.95 -3.31 0.64
C ASP A 61 16.79 -2.25 -0.08
N HIS A 62 16.14 -1.43 -0.91
CA HIS A 62 16.78 -0.38 -1.69
C HIS A 62 17.31 0.76 -0.80
N ILE A 63 16.56 1.14 0.24
CA ILE A 63 17.03 2.10 1.26
C ILE A 63 18.18 1.51 2.09
N ALA A 64 18.12 0.21 2.41
CA ALA A 64 19.23 -0.46 3.09
C ALA A 64 20.53 -0.36 2.28
N VAL A 65 20.46 -0.58 0.95
CA VAL A 65 21.62 -0.41 0.04
C VAL A 65 22.13 1.03 0.02
N ILE A 66 21.24 2.03 0.00
CA ILE A 66 21.61 3.45 0.06
C ILE A 66 22.44 3.74 1.32
N ARG A 67 21.90 3.40 2.50
CA ARG A 67 22.56 3.68 3.78
C ARG A 67 23.86 2.90 3.97
N ALA A 68 23.92 1.65 3.49
CA ALA A 68 25.15 0.86 3.51
C ALA A 68 26.24 1.49 2.63
N TYR A 69 25.88 1.99 1.45
CA TYR A 69 26.81 2.69 0.58
C TYR A 69 27.27 4.03 1.17
N GLU A 70 26.36 4.83 1.73
CA GLU A 70 26.68 6.12 2.34
C GLU A 70 27.65 5.95 3.52
N GLY A 71 27.36 5.01 4.41
CA GLY A 71 28.24 4.71 5.54
C GLY A 71 29.59 4.13 5.10
N TRP A 72 29.63 3.31 4.05
CA TRP A 72 30.90 2.85 3.48
C TRP A 72 31.71 3.99 2.85
N LYS A 73 31.05 4.90 2.11
CA LYS A 73 31.71 6.05 1.48
C LYS A 73 32.35 6.97 2.51
N GLU A 74 31.67 7.16 3.64
CA GLU A 74 32.19 7.87 4.81
C GLU A 74 33.42 7.17 5.39
N ALA A 75 33.31 5.89 5.70
CA ALA A 75 34.41 5.08 6.23
C ALA A 75 35.62 5.00 5.27
N GLU A 76 35.40 4.94 3.96
CA GLU A 76 36.47 4.93 2.96
C GLU A 76 37.24 6.27 2.97
N ARG A 77 36.56 7.40 3.24
CA ARG A 77 37.24 8.71 3.42
C ARG A 77 38.14 8.71 4.64
N GLU A 78 37.76 7.98 5.68
CA GLU A 78 38.53 7.78 6.91
C GLU A 78 39.51 6.59 6.82
N GLN A 79 39.68 5.99 5.64
CA GLN A 79 40.53 4.81 5.41
C GLN A 79 40.13 3.56 6.22
N SER A 80 38.91 3.53 6.78
CA SER A 80 38.34 2.43 7.56
C SER A 80 37.30 1.60 6.78
N GLY A 81 37.14 1.85 5.47
CA GLY A 81 36.10 1.23 4.64
C GLY A 81 36.11 -0.31 4.61
N TYR A 82 37.30 -0.95 4.69
CA TYR A 82 37.38 -2.41 4.81
C TYR A 82 36.81 -2.92 6.15
N GLU A 83 37.16 -2.25 7.24
CA GLU A 83 36.67 -2.59 8.58
C GLU A 83 35.15 -2.36 8.68
N TYR A 84 34.65 -1.27 8.08
CA TYR A 84 33.23 -1.00 7.95
C TYR A 84 32.50 -2.14 7.22
N CYS A 85 33.06 -2.60 6.09
CA CYS A 85 32.48 -3.71 5.34
C CYS A 85 32.47 -5.01 6.16
N TRP A 86 33.57 -5.31 6.84
CA TRP A 86 33.68 -6.51 7.68
C TRP A 86 32.65 -6.52 8.82
N LYS A 87 32.52 -5.41 9.55
CA LYS A 87 31.58 -5.29 10.68
C LYS A 87 30.11 -5.42 10.26
N ASN A 88 29.79 -4.96 9.05
CA ASN A 88 28.42 -4.87 8.55
C ASN A 88 28.05 -5.96 7.54
N PHE A 89 28.89 -6.99 7.38
CA PHE A 89 28.69 -8.07 6.41
C PHE A 89 28.50 -7.56 4.97
N LEU A 90 29.33 -6.61 4.55
CA LEU A 90 29.28 -6.02 3.20
C LEU A 90 30.47 -6.46 2.34
N SER A 91 30.25 -6.52 1.03
CA SER A 91 31.29 -6.75 0.03
C SER A 91 31.94 -5.43 -0.39
N ALA A 92 33.18 -5.19 0.05
CA ALA A 92 33.95 -4.01 -0.35
C ALA A 92 34.13 -3.91 -1.88
N GLN A 93 34.31 -5.05 -2.56
CA GLN A 93 34.41 -5.10 -4.02
C GLN A 93 33.11 -4.63 -4.69
N THR A 94 31.97 -5.08 -4.18
CA THR A 94 30.65 -4.71 -4.72
C THR A 94 30.36 -3.23 -4.49
N LEU A 95 30.66 -2.69 -3.30
CA LEU A 95 30.49 -1.27 -3.01
C LEU A 95 31.38 -0.38 -3.88
N LYS A 96 32.62 -0.81 -4.16
CA LYS A 96 33.50 -0.14 -5.14
C LYS A 96 32.92 -0.18 -6.56
N ALA A 97 32.31 -1.29 -6.96
CA ALA A 97 31.63 -1.39 -8.25
C ALA A 97 30.42 -0.44 -8.34
N ILE A 98 29.59 -0.39 -7.28
CA ILE A 98 28.48 0.56 -7.13
C ILE A 98 29.00 1.99 -7.27
N HIS A 99 30.06 2.36 -6.56
CA HIS A 99 30.67 3.68 -6.64
C HIS A 99 31.12 4.06 -8.06
N SER A 100 31.74 3.11 -8.77
CA SER A 100 32.18 3.30 -10.15
C SER A 100 30.98 3.53 -11.10
N LEU A 101 29.93 2.71 -10.99
CA LEU A 101 28.72 2.87 -11.80
C LEU A 101 27.98 4.18 -11.52
N ARG A 102 27.89 4.58 -10.25
CA ARG A 102 27.31 5.89 -9.89
C ARG A 102 28.00 7.04 -10.64
N LYS A 103 29.33 7.02 -10.72
CA LYS A 103 30.09 8.02 -11.49
C LYS A 103 29.73 7.97 -12.97
N GLN A 104 29.65 6.78 -13.56
CA GLN A 104 29.28 6.61 -14.97
C GLN A 104 27.87 7.14 -15.26
N PHE A 105 26.89 6.82 -14.43
CA PHE A 105 25.52 7.33 -14.59
C PHE A 105 25.46 8.85 -14.50
N PHE A 106 26.17 9.45 -13.54
CA PHE A 106 26.25 10.90 -13.43
C PHE A 106 26.78 11.55 -14.71
N TYR A 107 27.89 11.06 -15.26
CA TYR A 107 28.43 11.59 -16.52
C TYR A 107 27.46 11.44 -17.69
N LEU A 108 26.79 10.30 -17.81
CA LEU A 108 25.82 10.07 -18.89
C LEU A 108 24.59 10.97 -18.78
N LEU A 109 24.08 11.22 -17.57
CA LEU A 109 22.95 12.11 -17.35
C LEU A 109 23.32 13.57 -17.56
N LYS A 110 24.56 13.95 -17.20
CA LYS A 110 25.14 15.26 -17.49
C LYS A 110 25.27 15.49 -18.99
N ASP A 111 25.84 14.54 -19.73
CA ASP A 111 25.98 14.63 -21.18
C ASP A 111 24.62 14.70 -21.90
N ALA A 112 23.59 14.11 -21.31
CA ALA A 112 22.20 14.21 -21.79
C ALA A 112 21.51 15.54 -21.43
N GLY A 113 22.16 16.44 -20.68
CA GLY A 113 21.60 17.71 -20.24
C GLY A 113 20.50 17.60 -19.18
N LEU A 114 20.36 16.44 -18.52
CA LEU A 114 19.35 16.22 -17.48
C LEU A 114 19.80 16.69 -16.09
N VAL A 115 21.09 16.99 -15.91
CA VAL A 115 21.71 17.32 -14.62
C VAL A 115 22.72 18.45 -14.81
N ASP A 116 22.60 19.48 -13.98
CA ASP A 116 23.52 20.64 -13.97
C ASP A 116 24.82 20.34 -13.20
N GLN A 117 25.82 21.22 -13.29
CA GLN A 117 27.11 21.08 -12.57
C GLN A 117 26.95 21.02 -11.03
N ASN A 118 25.84 21.52 -10.49
CA ASN A 118 25.63 21.66 -9.05
C ASN A 118 24.82 20.48 -8.47
N VAL A 119 25.55 19.48 -7.94
CA VAL A 119 24.99 18.22 -7.38
C VAL A 119 24.01 18.47 -6.22
N GLU A 120 24.15 19.59 -5.51
CA GLU A 120 23.31 19.95 -4.35
C GLU A 120 21.85 20.24 -4.72
N ASN A 121 21.59 20.76 -5.93
CA ASN A 121 20.23 21.04 -6.38
C ASN A 121 19.44 19.76 -6.68
N CYS A 122 20.13 18.69 -7.09
CA CYS A 122 19.54 17.43 -7.53
C CYS A 122 19.23 16.45 -6.38
N ASN A 123 19.36 16.87 -5.11
CA ASN A 123 19.18 16.00 -3.93
C ASN A 123 18.29 16.61 -2.83
N LYS A 124 17.57 17.69 -3.15
CA LYS A 124 16.82 18.48 -2.17
C LYS A 124 15.74 17.70 -1.38
N TRP A 125 15.32 16.52 -1.85
CA TRP A 125 14.15 15.80 -1.30
C TRP A 125 14.46 14.39 -0.76
N SER A 126 15.70 14.10 -0.37
CA SER A 126 16.12 12.76 0.06
C SER A 126 15.70 12.31 1.47
N HIS A 127 14.87 13.07 2.18
CA HIS A 127 14.51 12.80 3.58
C HIS A 127 13.00 12.73 3.77
N ASP A 128 12.50 11.59 4.25
CA ASP A 128 11.15 11.43 4.80
C ASP A 128 11.14 10.30 5.85
N GLU A 129 10.26 10.38 6.85
CA GLU A 129 10.24 9.46 8.02
C GLU A 129 8.81 9.14 8.51
N HIS A 130 8.58 7.85 8.83
CA HIS A 130 7.52 7.21 9.65
C HIS A 130 6.25 6.64 8.98
N LEU A 131 5.90 5.38 9.36
CA LEU A 131 4.52 4.87 9.36
C LEU A 131 4.22 3.71 10.34
N ASN A 132 2.92 3.52 10.64
CA ASN A 132 2.32 2.79 11.78
C ASN A 132 1.84 1.35 11.46
N LYS A 133 1.71 0.50 12.50
CA LYS A 133 1.53 -0.98 12.44
C LYS A 133 0.06 -1.46 12.49
N GLU A 134 -0.31 -2.49 11.69
CA GLU A 134 -1.49 -3.38 11.97
C GLU A 134 -1.19 -4.87 11.61
N LYS A 135 -2.08 -5.70 11.05
CA LYS A 135 -1.85 -7.18 10.83
C LYS A 135 -1.58 -7.61 9.37
N SER A 136 -0.93 -8.76 9.17
CA SER A 136 -0.29 -9.26 7.94
C SER A 136 -1.27 -9.89 6.92
N ILE A 137 -0.97 -9.72 5.63
CA ILE A 137 -1.78 -10.18 4.48
C ILE A 137 -0.90 -11.10 3.60
N ALA A 138 -1.51 -12.11 2.97
CA ALA A 138 -0.85 -12.92 1.95
C ALA A 138 -0.50 -12.07 0.71
N MET A 139 0.78 -12.07 0.31
CA MET A 139 1.28 -11.30 -0.84
C MET A 139 0.96 -11.99 -2.16
N LYS A 140 0.58 -11.20 -3.17
CA LYS A 140 0.27 -11.71 -4.50
C LYS A 140 0.75 -10.82 -5.63
N THR A 141 1.17 -11.42 -6.74
CA THR A 141 1.39 -10.74 -8.03
C THR A 141 0.27 -11.12 -9.01
N MET A 142 0.10 -10.29 -10.05
CA MET A 142 -0.90 -10.56 -11.10
C MET A 142 -0.59 -11.83 -11.88
N GLU A 143 0.69 -12.11 -12.13
CA GLU A 143 1.15 -13.22 -12.97
C GLU A 143 1.24 -14.54 -12.22
N ASP A 144 1.70 -14.51 -10.97
CA ASP A 144 2.08 -15.73 -10.24
C ASP A 144 1.09 -16.09 -9.13
N GLY A 145 0.10 -15.24 -8.86
CA GLY A 145 -0.77 -15.40 -7.70
C GLY A 145 0.05 -15.22 -6.42
N GLN A 146 0.06 -16.19 -5.52
CA GLN A 146 0.75 -16.07 -4.25
C GLN A 146 2.27 -16.07 -4.42
N VAL A 147 2.93 -15.09 -3.79
CA VAL A 147 4.39 -14.96 -3.77
C VAL A 147 4.90 -14.85 -2.34
N LEU A 148 6.18 -15.16 -2.16
CA LEU A 148 6.89 -15.04 -0.89
C LEU A 148 8.04 -14.04 -1.03
N LEU A 149 8.52 -13.51 0.09
CA LEU A 149 9.76 -12.75 0.12
C LEU A 149 10.94 -13.71 0.28
N HIS A 150 12.00 -13.49 -0.48
CA HIS A 150 13.25 -14.23 -0.31
C HIS A 150 13.88 -13.90 1.05
N SER A 151 14.51 -14.86 1.72
CA SER A 151 15.04 -14.68 3.10
C SER A 151 16.02 -13.51 3.25
N ASN A 152 16.76 -13.19 2.18
CA ASN A 152 17.68 -12.05 2.14
C ASN A 152 16.99 -10.66 2.08
N SER A 153 15.68 -10.61 1.87
CA SER A 153 14.95 -9.33 1.90
C SER A 153 14.76 -8.87 3.35
N VAL A 154 14.96 -7.59 3.61
CA VAL A 154 14.71 -6.99 4.93
C VAL A 154 13.26 -7.12 5.41
N ASN A 155 12.34 -7.36 4.47
CA ASN A 155 10.92 -7.56 4.77
C ASN A 155 10.54 -9.03 4.99
N ALA A 156 11.46 -9.98 4.79
CA ALA A 156 11.12 -11.41 4.81
C ALA A 156 10.72 -11.91 6.20
N GLU A 157 11.39 -11.41 7.24
CA GLU A 157 11.13 -11.77 8.65
C GLU A 157 10.31 -10.72 9.38
N VAL A 158 9.97 -9.63 8.69
CA VAL A 158 9.14 -8.58 9.26
C VAL A 158 7.73 -9.14 9.45
N PRO A 159 7.20 -9.17 10.69
CA PRO A 159 5.87 -9.73 10.94
C PRO A 159 4.80 -9.03 10.12
N LYS A 160 4.97 -7.72 9.87
CA LYS A 160 4.14 -6.94 8.96
C LYS A 160 4.86 -5.73 8.38
N VAL A 161 4.73 -5.57 7.07
CA VAL A 161 5.04 -4.34 6.34
C VAL A 161 3.85 -3.35 6.44
N PRO A 162 4.03 -2.10 6.91
CA PRO A 162 2.96 -1.10 7.07
C PRO A 162 2.54 -0.43 5.76
N TYR A 163 2.81 -1.06 4.62
CA TYR A 163 2.47 -0.56 3.30
C TYR A 163 1.51 -1.51 2.58
N PRO A 164 0.51 -0.99 1.84
CA PRO A 164 -0.42 -1.80 1.07
C PRO A 164 0.24 -2.51 -0.11
N TRP A 165 1.34 -1.94 -0.62
CA TRP A 165 2.03 -2.43 -1.80
C TRP A 165 3.50 -2.68 -1.51
N LEU A 166 4.03 -3.69 -2.19
CA LEU A 166 5.46 -3.91 -2.32
C LEU A 166 5.82 -3.79 -3.81
N VAL A 167 6.86 -3.02 -4.09
CA VAL A 167 7.53 -3.03 -5.40
C VAL A 167 8.81 -3.84 -5.29
N PHE A 168 9.16 -4.54 -6.37
CA PHE A 168 10.34 -5.40 -6.45
C PHE A 168 10.97 -5.29 -7.84
N ASN A 169 12.26 -5.57 -7.95
CA ASN A 169 13.01 -5.58 -9.20
C ASN A 169 13.11 -6.98 -9.80
N GLU A 170 13.46 -7.98 -8.98
CA GLU A 170 13.63 -9.38 -9.43
C GLU A 170 12.78 -10.38 -8.65
N LYS A 171 12.31 -11.41 -9.36
CA LYS A 171 11.68 -12.59 -8.79
C LYS A 171 12.39 -13.85 -9.27
N VAL A 172 12.47 -14.86 -8.40
CA VAL A 172 13.03 -16.18 -8.72
C VAL A 172 11.98 -17.24 -8.43
N LYS A 173 11.86 -18.23 -9.32
CA LYS A 173 11.00 -19.38 -9.13
C LYS A 173 11.85 -20.62 -8.92
N VAL A 174 11.70 -21.24 -7.74
CA VAL A 174 12.30 -22.55 -7.43
C VAL A 174 11.16 -23.52 -7.13
N ASN A 175 10.76 -23.64 -5.87
CA ASN A 175 9.59 -24.40 -5.44
C ASN A 175 8.35 -23.51 -5.25
N ALA A 176 8.57 -22.22 -5.05
CA ALA A 176 7.60 -21.15 -5.03
C ALA A 176 8.23 -19.92 -5.70
N VAL A 177 7.43 -18.89 -5.95
CA VAL A 177 7.92 -17.61 -6.46
C VAL A 177 8.35 -16.74 -5.29
N PHE A 178 9.62 -16.33 -5.30
CA PHE A 178 10.22 -15.48 -4.29
C PHE A 178 10.64 -14.14 -4.90
N LEU A 179 10.24 -13.03 -4.27
CA LEU A 179 10.74 -11.71 -4.62
C LEU A 179 12.10 -11.51 -3.95
N ARG A 180 13.13 -11.16 -4.72
CA ARG A 180 14.52 -11.05 -4.23
C ARG A 180 14.73 -9.83 -3.34
N ASP A 181 14.11 -8.73 -3.73
CA ASP A 181 14.18 -7.41 -3.13
C ASP A 181 12.77 -6.83 -3.02
N SER A 182 12.56 -5.93 -2.07
CA SER A 182 11.28 -5.26 -1.92
C SER A 182 11.39 -3.87 -1.29
N THR A 183 10.46 -2.99 -1.66
CA THR A 183 10.20 -1.70 -1.00
C THR A 183 8.71 -1.53 -0.77
N GLY A 184 8.33 -1.19 0.45
CA GLY A 184 6.97 -0.75 0.78
C GLY A 184 6.62 0.57 0.11
N VAL A 185 5.46 0.65 -0.54
CA VAL A 185 4.96 1.89 -1.15
C VAL A 185 3.48 2.12 -0.84
N SER A 186 3.11 3.40 -0.78
CA SER A 186 1.75 3.85 -0.49
C SER A 186 0.84 3.80 -1.72
N ASP A 187 -0.47 3.99 -1.52
CA ASP A 187 -1.43 4.13 -2.62
C ASP A 187 -1.13 5.36 -3.47
N SER A 188 -0.71 6.46 -2.84
CA SER A 188 -0.34 7.70 -3.53
C SER A 188 0.77 7.48 -4.54
N ILE A 189 1.81 6.74 -4.16
CA ILE A 189 2.92 6.39 -5.06
C ILE A 189 2.40 5.59 -6.26
N LEU A 190 1.56 4.59 -6.00
CA LEU A 190 1.03 3.75 -7.07
C LEU A 190 0.07 4.52 -7.99
N LEU A 191 -0.77 5.40 -7.44
CA LEU A 191 -1.69 6.23 -8.22
C LEU A 191 -0.93 7.24 -9.09
N LEU A 192 0.08 7.91 -8.55
CA LEU A 192 0.82 8.94 -9.28
C LEU A 192 1.76 8.32 -10.33
N PHE A 193 2.54 7.31 -9.95
CA PHE A 193 3.65 6.77 -10.76
C PHE A 193 3.37 5.41 -11.40
N GLY A 194 2.27 4.76 -11.04
CA GLY A 194 1.84 3.50 -11.64
C GLY A 194 1.22 3.69 -13.03
N GLY A 195 0.44 2.70 -13.43
CA GLY A 195 -0.18 2.64 -14.76
C GLY A 195 -1.29 3.67 -14.96
N ASN A 196 -1.91 3.60 -16.14
CA ASN A 196 -3.02 4.48 -16.51
C ASN A 196 -4.20 4.28 -15.56
N ILE A 197 -4.75 5.41 -15.10
CA ILE A 197 -5.92 5.43 -14.24
C ILE A 197 -7.15 5.78 -15.07
N SER A 198 -8.24 5.06 -14.83
CA SER A 198 -9.56 5.36 -15.38
C SER A 198 -10.58 5.48 -14.26
N ARG A 199 -11.67 6.23 -14.51
CA ARG A 199 -12.79 6.29 -13.58
C ARG A 199 -13.56 4.97 -13.61
N GLY A 200 -13.93 4.49 -12.43
CA GLY A 200 -14.81 3.35 -12.26
C GLY A 200 -16.29 3.71 -12.42
N GLY A 201 -17.17 2.80 -12.01
CA GLY A 201 -18.62 2.99 -12.12
C GLY A 201 -19.28 3.79 -10.99
N LEU A 202 -18.51 4.21 -9.98
CA LEU A 202 -18.99 4.98 -8.82
C LEU A 202 -18.15 6.25 -8.69
N ASP A 203 -18.72 7.29 -8.09
CA ASP A 203 -17.95 8.49 -7.75
C ASP A 203 -16.85 8.14 -6.75
N GLY A 204 -15.65 8.68 -6.99
CA GLY A 204 -14.49 8.37 -6.15
C GLY A 204 -13.86 7.00 -6.38
N HIS A 205 -14.35 6.22 -7.36
CA HIS A 205 -13.76 4.95 -7.75
C HIS A 205 -12.75 5.15 -8.90
N LEU A 206 -11.50 4.76 -8.68
CA LEU A 206 -10.43 4.74 -9.68
C LEU A 206 -10.00 3.30 -9.99
N LYS A 207 -9.63 3.04 -11.23
CA LYS A 207 -9.19 1.74 -11.72
C LYS A 207 -7.86 1.84 -12.43
N MET A 208 -7.01 0.85 -12.21
CA MET A 208 -5.75 0.64 -12.93
C MET A 208 -5.70 -0.80 -13.45
N LEU A 209 -4.95 -1.03 -14.54
CA LEU A 209 -4.79 -2.35 -15.16
C LEU A 209 -6.13 -3.02 -15.49
N GLY A 210 -7.04 -2.28 -16.14
CA GLY A 210 -8.36 -2.80 -16.53
C GLY A 210 -9.31 -3.10 -15.35
N GLY A 211 -9.03 -2.56 -14.16
CA GLY A 211 -9.78 -2.84 -12.94
C GLY A 211 -9.22 -4.03 -12.14
N TYR A 212 -8.03 -4.52 -12.46
CA TYR A 212 -7.31 -5.44 -11.58
C TYR A 212 -6.97 -4.76 -10.24
N LEU A 213 -6.61 -3.47 -10.30
CA LEU A 213 -6.45 -2.63 -9.13
C LEU A 213 -7.61 -1.62 -9.08
N GLU A 214 -8.33 -1.61 -7.98
CA GLU A 214 -9.46 -0.71 -7.73
C GLU A 214 -9.21 0.09 -6.44
N PHE A 215 -9.39 1.41 -6.52
CA PHE A 215 -9.17 2.35 -5.44
C PHE A 215 -10.47 3.10 -5.15
N PHE A 216 -10.90 3.12 -3.89
CA PHE A 216 -12.12 3.77 -3.44
C PHE A 216 -11.78 4.89 -2.47
N MET A 217 -12.18 6.11 -2.80
CA MET A 217 -11.89 7.30 -2.01
C MET A 217 -12.98 8.36 -2.17
N LYS A 218 -12.85 9.49 -1.47
CA LYS A 218 -13.76 10.61 -1.65
C LYS A 218 -13.73 11.11 -3.10
N PRO A 219 -14.86 11.47 -3.72
CA PRO A 219 -14.90 11.94 -5.11
C PRO A 219 -13.93 13.09 -5.41
N ALA A 220 -13.87 14.08 -4.53
CA ALA A 220 -12.93 15.19 -4.65
C ALA A 220 -11.45 14.73 -4.64
N LEU A 221 -11.11 13.73 -3.82
CA LEU A 221 -9.76 13.18 -3.76
C LEU A 221 -9.41 12.44 -5.06
N ALA A 222 -10.34 11.64 -5.60
CA ALA A 222 -10.14 10.94 -6.87
C ALA A 222 -9.93 11.91 -8.04
N VAL A 223 -10.70 13.01 -8.10
CA VAL A 223 -10.53 14.06 -9.11
C VAL A 223 -9.18 14.74 -8.95
N MET A 224 -8.75 15.02 -7.72
CA MET A 224 -7.43 15.59 -7.44
C MET A 224 -6.30 14.68 -7.92
N TYR A 225 -6.32 13.37 -7.60
CA TYR A 225 -5.31 12.43 -8.11
C TYR A 225 -5.25 12.38 -9.63
N LEU A 226 -6.40 12.41 -10.31
CA LEU A 226 -6.44 12.44 -11.78
C LEU A 226 -5.82 13.73 -12.34
N SER A 227 -6.07 14.89 -11.73
CA SER A 227 -5.48 16.17 -12.16
C SER A 227 -3.97 16.18 -11.94
N VAL A 228 -3.54 15.84 -10.71
CA VAL A 228 -2.12 15.83 -10.33
C VAL A 228 -1.34 14.84 -11.18
N LYS A 229 -1.86 13.62 -11.41
CA LYS A 229 -1.20 12.64 -12.30
C LYS A 229 -1.01 13.18 -13.71
N ARG A 230 -2.06 13.77 -14.30
CA ARG A 230 -1.98 14.35 -15.65
C ARG A 230 -0.94 15.46 -15.72
N GLU A 231 -1.01 16.42 -14.80
CA GLU A 231 -0.08 17.56 -14.77
C GLU A 231 1.37 17.10 -14.54
N LEU A 232 1.57 16.09 -13.69
CA LEU A 232 2.87 15.48 -13.45
C LEU A 232 3.41 14.76 -14.69
N GLU A 233 2.58 13.99 -15.38
CA GLU A 233 2.95 13.32 -16.63
C GLU A 233 3.32 14.33 -17.72
N GLU A 234 2.54 15.40 -17.86
CA GLU A 234 2.85 16.48 -18.79
C GLU A 234 4.17 17.18 -18.45
N LEU A 235 4.43 17.46 -17.17
CA LEU A 235 5.70 18.03 -16.72
C LEU A 235 6.88 17.13 -17.09
N ILE A 236 6.77 15.83 -16.80
CA ILE A 236 7.80 14.85 -17.14
C ILE A 236 8.02 14.81 -18.65
N GLN A 237 6.95 14.77 -19.46
CA GLN A 237 7.07 14.78 -20.92
C GLN A 237 7.73 16.07 -21.45
N ARG A 238 7.35 17.24 -20.93
CA ARG A 238 7.97 18.52 -21.32
C ARG A 238 9.45 18.55 -20.98
N LYS A 239 9.84 18.10 -19.78
CA LYS A 239 11.25 18.02 -19.34
C LYS A 239 12.06 16.99 -20.13
N LEU A 240 11.42 15.92 -20.64
CA LEU A 240 12.05 14.96 -21.55
C LEU A 240 12.28 15.53 -22.95
N LEU A 241 11.37 16.37 -23.45
CA LEU A 241 11.49 17.04 -24.75
C LEU A 241 12.49 18.19 -24.71
N ASP A 242 12.55 18.92 -23.59
CA ASP A 242 13.51 19.98 -23.31
C ASP A 242 14.21 19.73 -21.96
N PRO A 243 15.36 19.05 -21.96
CA PRO A 243 16.15 18.80 -20.74
C PRO A 243 16.57 20.07 -20.01
N THR A 244 16.67 21.21 -20.71
CA THR A 244 17.07 22.50 -20.12
C THR A 244 15.91 23.28 -19.51
N LEU A 245 14.68 22.78 -19.63
CA LEU A 245 13.47 23.40 -19.09
C LEU A 245 13.62 23.70 -17.60
N ASP A 246 13.45 24.96 -17.22
CA ASP A 246 13.42 25.37 -15.82
C ASP A 246 12.17 24.82 -15.10
N MET A 247 12.41 24.07 -14.03
CA MET A 247 11.37 23.46 -13.22
C MET A 247 10.86 24.36 -12.08
N HIS A 248 11.40 25.57 -11.90
CA HIS A 248 10.97 26.48 -10.84
C HIS A 248 9.48 26.82 -10.90
N SER A 249 8.94 26.98 -12.11
CA SER A 249 7.52 27.23 -12.37
C SER A 249 6.59 26.08 -11.92
N SER A 250 7.15 24.87 -11.76
CA SER A 250 6.41 23.66 -11.38
C SER A 250 6.64 23.25 -9.92
N ASN A 251 7.30 24.09 -9.12
CA ASN A 251 7.58 23.80 -7.71
C ASN A 251 6.32 23.57 -6.87
N GLU A 252 5.21 24.25 -7.19
CA GLU A 252 3.94 24.05 -6.49
C GLU A 252 3.38 22.64 -6.72
N LEU A 253 3.40 22.17 -7.98
CA LEU A 253 2.99 20.80 -8.34
C LEU A 253 3.88 19.77 -7.64
N LEU A 254 5.20 19.94 -7.69
CA LEU A 254 6.14 19.02 -7.02
C LEU A 254 5.95 19.02 -5.49
N SER A 255 5.67 20.18 -4.90
CA SER A 255 5.38 20.31 -3.47
C SER A 255 4.05 19.64 -3.10
N ALA A 256 3.03 19.77 -3.95
CA ALA A 256 1.75 19.10 -3.78
C ALA A 256 1.89 17.57 -3.88
N VAL A 257 2.65 17.08 -4.86
CA VAL A 257 2.99 15.66 -4.99
C VAL A 257 3.71 15.15 -3.74
N ARG A 258 4.72 15.88 -3.25
CA ARG A 258 5.45 15.52 -2.03
C ARG A 258 4.51 15.44 -0.83
N LEU A 259 3.71 16.48 -0.59
CA LEU A 259 2.78 16.53 0.52
C LEU A 259 1.76 15.38 0.46
N LEU A 260 1.28 15.06 -0.74
CA LEU A 260 0.32 13.98 -0.94
C LEU A 260 0.93 12.61 -0.61
N VAL A 261 2.19 12.40 -0.98
CA VAL A 261 2.93 11.16 -0.69
C VAL A 261 3.29 11.05 0.80
N SER A 262 3.82 12.12 1.41
CA SER A 262 4.29 12.12 2.80
C SER A 262 3.13 12.00 3.80
N GLU A 263 1.97 12.56 3.48
CA GLU A 263 0.77 12.49 4.33
C GLU A 263 -0.09 11.25 4.06
N ASP A 264 0.33 10.36 3.16
CA ASP A 264 -0.39 9.12 2.88
C ASP A 264 -0.25 8.14 4.04
N ARG A 265 -1.34 8.01 4.80
CA ARG A 265 -1.44 7.10 5.94
C ARG A 265 -1.46 5.62 5.56
N CYS A 266 -1.41 5.29 4.27
CA CYS A 266 -1.47 3.92 3.76
C CYS A 266 -2.72 3.17 4.27
N GLU A 267 -3.81 3.91 4.53
CA GLU A 267 -5.07 3.40 5.08
C GLU A 267 -5.98 2.78 3.99
N GLY A 268 -5.50 2.68 2.75
CA GLY A 268 -6.24 2.20 1.59
C GLY A 268 -7.01 0.93 1.85
N ARG A 269 -8.33 0.99 1.63
CA ARG A 269 -9.22 -0.19 1.69
C ARG A 269 -9.43 -0.73 0.29
N PHE A 270 -8.62 -1.73 0.00
CA PHE A 270 -8.58 -2.46 -1.26
C PHE A 270 -9.66 -3.56 -1.33
N VAL A 271 -10.22 -3.77 -2.53
CA VAL A 271 -11.03 -4.95 -2.87
C VAL A 271 -10.43 -5.61 -4.10
N PHE A 272 -9.94 -6.84 -3.96
CA PHE A 272 -9.43 -7.66 -5.08
C PHE A 272 -10.57 -8.21 -5.93
N GLY A 273 -10.51 -8.00 -7.25
CA GLY A 273 -11.25 -8.79 -8.23
C GLY A 273 -12.78 -8.62 -8.18
N ARG A 274 -13.31 -7.38 -8.14
CA ARG A 274 -14.73 -7.19 -8.42
C ARG A 274 -14.96 -7.40 -9.91
N GLN A 275 -15.52 -8.57 -10.28
CA GLN A 275 -16.17 -8.69 -11.58
C GLN A 275 -17.28 -7.63 -11.64
N VAL A 276 -17.09 -6.62 -12.50
CA VAL A 276 -18.18 -5.74 -12.89
C VAL A 276 -19.13 -6.62 -13.70
N THR A 277 -20.28 -6.97 -13.12
CA THR A 277 -21.42 -7.42 -13.91
C THR A 277 -21.74 -6.27 -14.86
N LEU A 278 -21.34 -6.41 -16.12
CA LEU A 278 -21.77 -5.53 -17.20
C LEU A 278 -23.30 -5.56 -17.19
N SER A 279 -23.92 -4.45 -16.80
CA SER A 279 -25.35 -4.24 -16.95
C SER A 279 -25.65 -4.23 -18.44
N SER A 280 -26.03 -5.39 -18.96
CA SER A 280 -26.66 -5.48 -20.26
C SER A 280 -28.04 -4.84 -20.12
N LYS A 281 -28.21 -3.68 -20.76
CA LYS A 281 -29.51 -3.05 -20.99
C LYS A 281 -30.47 -4.10 -21.56
N LYS A 282 -31.39 -4.60 -20.73
CA LYS A 282 -32.65 -5.15 -21.21
C LYS A 282 -33.78 -4.22 -20.78
N THR A 283 -34.39 -3.66 -21.81
CA THR A 283 -35.64 -2.92 -21.87
C THR A 283 -36.68 -3.42 -20.87
N ALA A 284 -37.31 -2.46 -20.20
CA ALA A 284 -38.36 -2.65 -19.22
C ALA A 284 -39.51 -3.49 -19.75
N THR A 285 -39.80 -4.59 -19.05
CA THR A 285 -41.15 -5.16 -18.97
C THR A 285 -41.43 -5.48 -17.51
N VAL A 286 -42.39 -4.76 -16.95
CA VAL A 286 -42.95 -4.93 -15.61
C VAL A 286 -43.37 -6.38 -15.40
N LYS A 287 -42.72 -7.09 -14.48
CA LYS A 287 -43.22 -8.34 -13.89
C LYS A 287 -42.94 -8.35 -12.38
N THR A 288 -44.00 -8.67 -11.65
CA THR A 288 -44.15 -8.85 -10.20
C THR A 288 -43.01 -9.65 -9.55
N PRO A 289 -42.58 -9.35 -8.31
CA PRO A 289 -41.41 -9.95 -7.72
C PRO A 289 -41.69 -11.39 -7.25
N GLY A 290 -41.18 -12.36 -7.99
CA GLY A 290 -41.23 -13.79 -7.68
C GLY A 290 -39.88 -14.35 -7.21
N LYS A 291 -39.79 -14.65 -5.91
CA LYS A 291 -39.23 -15.87 -5.27
C LYS A 291 -37.84 -16.48 -5.61
N SER A 292 -36.96 -15.98 -6.50
CA SER A 292 -35.73 -16.74 -6.86
C SER A 292 -34.35 -16.15 -6.47
N GLU A 293 -34.24 -14.93 -5.93
CA GLU A 293 -32.92 -14.36 -5.53
C GLU A 293 -32.66 -14.33 -4.01
N ALA A 294 -33.62 -14.75 -3.19
CA ALA A 294 -33.55 -14.67 -1.72
C ALA A 294 -32.82 -15.85 -1.04
N ASP A 295 -32.22 -16.77 -1.80
CA ASP A 295 -31.96 -18.12 -1.24
C ASP A 295 -30.68 -18.24 -0.39
N ASN A 296 -29.73 -17.29 -0.44
CA ASN A 296 -28.48 -17.41 0.33
C ASN A 296 -27.95 -16.13 1.01
N SER A 297 -28.83 -15.29 1.53
CA SER A 297 -28.46 -14.02 2.19
C SER A 297 -27.54 -14.20 3.41
N LYS A 298 -27.65 -15.31 4.15
CA LYS A 298 -26.80 -15.56 5.34
C LYS A 298 -25.33 -15.81 4.97
N ASN A 299 -25.07 -16.67 3.98
CA ASN A 299 -23.68 -16.96 3.58
C ASN A 299 -23.07 -15.78 2.82
N HIS A 300 -23.89 -15.04 2.07
CA HIS A 300 -23.44 -13.83 1.39
C HIS A 300 -23.00 -12.76 2.42
N LEU A 301 -23.80 -12.51 3.46
CA LEU A 301 -23.45 -11.57 4.53
C LEU A 301 -22.18 -12.02 5.28
N GLN A 302 -22.08 -13.31 5.62
CA GLN A 302 -20.87 -13.87 6.23
C GLN A 302 -19.62 -13.63 5.36
N THR A 303 -19.72 -13.89 4.06
CA THR A 303 -18.60 -13.72 3.13
C THR A 303 -18.17 -12.26 3.02
N VAL A 304 -19.14 -11.34 2.96
CA VAL A 304 -18.88 -9.89 2.91
C VAL A 304 -18.17 -9.42 4.18
N LEU A 305 -18.65 -9.83 5.36
CA LEU A 305 -18.06 -9.44 6.64
C LEU A 305 -16.64 -10.01 6.82
N THR A 306 -16.44 -11.28 6.46
CA THR A 306 -15.11 -11.91 6.53
C THR A 306 -14.11 -11.25 5.58
N ARG A 307 -14.54 -10.88 4.36
CA ARG A 307 -13.68 -10.14 3.41
C ARG A 307 -13.34 -8.73 3.89
N ALA A 308 -14.24 -8.10 4.64
CA ALA A 308 -14.00 -6.80 5.28
C ALA A 308 -13.17 -6.89 6.58
N GLY A 309 -12.67 -8.09 6.95
CA GLY A 309 -11.86 -8.28 8.15
C GLY A 309 -12.65 -8.34 9.47
N HIS A 310 -13.99 -8.48 9.41
CA HIS A 310 -14.85 -8.58 10.58
C HIS A 310 -15.16 -10.04 10.96
N GLY A 311 -15.52 -10.24 12.24
CA GLY A 311 -16.02 -11.52 12.74
C GLY A 311 -17.40 -11.91 12.17
N PRO A 312 -17.82 -13.17 12.34
CA PRO A 312 -19.11 -13.67 11.83
C PRO A 312 -20.30 -12.93 12.46
N PRO A 313 -21.41 -12.71 11.71
CA PRO A 313 -22.61 -12.08 12.25
C PRO A 313 -23.35 -13.02 13.20
N THR A 314 -23.92 -12.47 14.26
CA THR A 314 -24.70 -13.20 15.27
C THR A 314 -26.19 -12.97 15.08
N TYR A 315 -27.01 -14.01 15.25
CA TYR A 315 -28.47 -13.93 15.08
C TYR A 315 -29.19 -14.13 16.41
N LYS A 316 -30.13 -13.23 16.73
CA LYS A 316 -31.06 -13.37 17.86
C LYS A 316 -32.48 -13.44 17.34
N THR A 317 -33.11 -14.60 17.48
CA THR A 317 -34.48 -14.82 16.98
C THR A 317 -35.46 -14.98 18.14
N LYS A 318 -36.54 -14.19 18.12
CA LYS A 318 -37.64 -14.27 19.09
C LYS A 318 -38.90 -14.77 18.40
N GLN A 319 -39.64 -15.64 19.09
CA GLN A 319 -40.98 -16.05 18.66
C GLN A 319 -42.01 -15.03 19.17
N LEU A 320 -42.90 -14.60 18.28
CA LEU A 320 -43.95 -13.63 18.53
C LEU A 320 -45.27 -14.34 18.89
N LYS A 321 -46.23 -13.59 19.45
CA LYS A 321 -47.52 -14.11 19.94
C LYS A 321 -48.39 -14.76 18.86
N ASN A 322 -48.09 -14.55 17.58
CA ASN A 322 -48.83 -15.06 16.41
C ASN A 322 -48.13 -16.23 15.71
N ASN A 323 -47.29 -17.01 16.40
CA ASN A 323 -46.46 -18.09 15.83
C ASN A 323 -45.50 -17.66 14.71
N GLN A 324 -45.23 -16.36 14.57
CA GLN A 324 -44.18 -15.85 13.69
C GLN A 324 -42.86 -15.68 14.46
N PHE A 325 -41.75 -15.69 13.74
CA PHE A 325 -40.41 -15.47 14.25
C PHE A 325 -39.88 -14.16 13.71
N ARG A 326 -39.21 -13.39 14.56
CA ARG A 326 -38.49 -12.19 14.16
C ARG A 326 -37.04 -12.31 14.58
N SER A 327 -36.13 -12.13 13.62
CA SER A 327 -34.70 -12.22 13.87
C SER A 327 -34.03 -10.86 13.76
N THR A 328 -33.02 -10.67 14.60
CA THR A 328 -32.10 -9.54 14.53
C THR A 328 -30.71 -10.09 14.25
N VAL A 329 -30.08 -9.62 13.17
CA VAL A 329 -28.68 -9.90 12.89
C VAL A 329 -27.81 -8.79 13.46
N ILE A 330 -26.72 -9.18 14.11
CA ILE A 330 -25.83 -8.30 14.87
C ILE A 330 -24.40 -8.51 14.38
N PHE A 331 -23.78 -7.42 13.93
CA PHE A 331 -22.34 -7.40 13.63
C PHE A 331 -21.79 -6.00 13.85
N ASN A 332 -20.54 -5.90 14.33
CA ASN A 332 -19.86 -4.63 14.55
C ASN A 332 -20.66 -3.60 15.39
N GLY A 333 -21.48 -4.07 16.34
CA GLY A 333 -22.35 -3.21 17.17
C GLY A 333 -23.57 -2.62 16.47
N LEU A 334 -23.88 -3.08 15.24
CA LEU A 334 -25.07 -2.73 14.48
C LEU A 334 -26.07 -3.87 14.53
N ASP A 335 -27.35 -3.51 14.66
CA ASP A 335 -28.47 -4.44 14.77
C ASP A 335 -29.45 -4.21 13.61
N PHE A 336 -29.67 -5.23 12.78
CA PHE A 336 -30.63 -5.17 11.67
C PHE A 336 -31.76 -6.15 11.93
N VAL A 337 -32.99 -5.64 11.96
CA VAL A 337 -34.18 -6.40 12.32
C VAL A 337 -34.94 -6.79 11.06
N GLY A 338 -35.06 -8.10 10.84
CA GLY A 338 -35.90 -8.64 9.77
C GLY A 338 -37.39 -8.49 10.05
N GLN A 339 -38.19 -8.69 9.01
CA GLN A 339 -39.64 -8.77 9.10
C GLN A 339 -40.09 -10.06 9.82
N PRO A 340 -41.26 -10.04 10.48
CA PRO A 340 -41.87 -11.25 11.04
C PRO A 340 -42.09 -12.32 9.96
N CYS A 341 -41.57 -13.52 10.17
CA CYS A 341 -41.63 -14.63 9.23
C CYS A 341 -42.25 -15.89 9.84
N SER A 342 -42.74 -16.81 9.02
CA SER A 342 -43.37 -18.06 9.48
C SER A 342 -42.39 -19.08 10.10
N SER A 343 -41.07 -18.91 9.93
CA SER A 343 -40.06 -19.80 10.52
C SER A 343 -38.83 -19.03 10.98
N LYS A 344 -38.13 -19.59 11.99
CA LYS A 344 -36.86 -19.06 12.49
C LYS A 344 -35.81 -18.89 11.38
N LYS A 345 -35.69 -19.87 10.48
CA LYS A 345 -34.72 -19.84 9.37
C LYS A 345 -35.03 -18.72 8.38
N LEU A 346 -36.31 -18.50 8.07
CA LEU A 346 -36.72 -17.44 7.16
C LEU A 346 -36.54 -16.05 7.79
N ALA A 347 -36.84 -15.91 9.09
CA ALA A 347 -36.60 -14.67 9.83
C ALA A 347 -35.12 -14.27 9.85
N GLU A 348 -34.21 -15.23 10.04
CA GLU A 348 -32.76 -14.99 9.99
C GLU A 348 -32.26 -14.63 8.59
N LYS A 349 -32.80 -15.27 7.54
CA LYS A 349 -32.49 -14.92 6.15
C LYS A 349 -32.94 -13.51 5.81
N ASP A 350 -34.14 -13.13 6.25
CA ASP A 350 -34.69 -11.80 6.01
C ASP A 350 -33.88 -10.72 6.74
N ALA A 351 -33.53 -10.93 8.01
CA ALA A 351 -32.63 -10.03 8.75
C ALA A 351 -31.26 -9.88 8.06
N ALA A 352 -30.71 -10.96 7.48
CA ALA A 352 -29.48 -10.91 6.70
C ALA A 352 -29.64 -10.13 5.38
N ALA A 353 -30.81 -10.23 4.73
CA ALA A 353 -31.10 -9.48 3.51
C ALA A 353 -31.21 -7.97 3.78
N GLN A 354 -31.87 -7.57 4.88
CA GLN A 354 -31.95 -6.17 5.32
C GLN A 354 -30.55 -5.59 5.59
N ALA A 355 -29.70 -6.33 6.29
CA ALA A 355 -28.30 -5.94 6.49
C ALA A 355 -27.54 -5.78 5.16
N LEU A 356 -27.77 -6.65 4.17
CA LEU A 356 -27.11 -6.57 2.87
C LEU A 356 -27.60 -5.40 2.02
N LEU A 357 -28.89 -5.09 2.05
CA LEU A 357 -29.46 -3.91 1.36
C LEU A 357 -28.87 -2.63 1.93
N TRP A 358 -28.78 -2.54 3.26
CA TRP A 358 -28.11 -1.43 3.93
C TRP A 358 -26.64 -1.31 3.55
N LEU A 359 -25.90 -2.44 3.47
CA LEU A 359 -24.51 -2.47 3.03
C LEU A 359 -24.33 -2.07 1.55
N ARG A 360 -25.35 -2.25 0.72
CA ARG A 360 -25.37 -1.85 -0.69
C ARG A 360 -25.88 -0.42 -0.90
N GLY A 361 -26.43 0.22 0.13
CA GLY A 361 -26.99 1.57 0.07
C GLY A 361 -28.36 1.65 -0.60
N GLU A 362 -29.14 0.56 -0.63
CA GLU A 362 -30.39 0.44 -1.41
C GLU A 362 -31.68 0.65 -0.57
N ASP A 363 -31.61 1.27 0.61
CA ASP A 363 -32.79 1.43 1.48
C ASP A 363 -33.58 2.72 1.24
N HIS A 364 -34.90 2.58 1.06
CA HIS A 364 -35.88 3.66 0.97
C HIS A 364 -36.51 3.96 2.33
N SER A 365 -35.78 4.58 3.26
CA SER A 365 -36.42 5.38 4.32
C SER A 365 -35.47 6.34 5.03
N THR A 366 -35.82 7.62 4.97
CA THR A 366 -35.36 8.76 5.78
C THR A 366 -33.90 9.20 5.65
N SER A 367 -33.73 10.21 4.80
CA SER A 367 -32.69 11.24 4.78
C SER A 367 -32.11 11.59 6.17
N ARG A 368 -30.88 11.15 6.41
CA ARG A 368 -29.77 11.93 6.97
C ARG A 368 -28.49 11.39 6.32
N ASP A 369 -27.60 12.27 5.87
CA ASP A 369 -26.30 11.91 5.30
C ASP A 369 -25.50 11.03 6.28
N ILE A 370 -25.57 9.71 6.07
CA ILE A 370 -24.84 8.72 6.84
C ILE A 370 -24.14 7.84 5.81
N ASP A 371 -22.83 8.02 5.69
CA ASP A 371 -21.98 7.14 4.89
C ASP A 371 -21.97 5.75 5.55
N HIS A 372 -22.80 4.83 5.07
CA HIS A 372 -23.03 3.51 5.67
C HIS A 372 -21.75 2.67 5.77
N ALA A 373 -20.81 2.86 4.82
CA ALA A 373 -19.49 2.24 4.85
C ALA A 373 -18.62 2.79 5.98
N SER A 374 -18.84 4.04 6.39
CA SER A 374 -18.04 4.70 7.43
C SER A 374 -18.27 4.14 8.85
N LEU A 375 -19.44 3.56 9.11
CA LEU A 375 -19.83 2.94 10.40
C LEU A 375 -19.23 1.55 10.62
N LEU A 376 -18.91 0.82 9.55
CA LEU A 376 -18.21 -0.47 9.62
C LEU A 376 -16.78 -0.33 10.16
N LEU A 377 -16.22 0.88 10.10
CA LEU A 377 -14.80 1.14 10.33
C LEU A 377 -14.51 1.69 11.71
N LYS A 378 -15.55 2.10 12.46
CA LYS A 378 -15.38 2.54 13.84
C LYS A 378 -15.20 1.32 14.74
N LYS A 379 -13.95 1.05 15.13
CA LYS A 379 -13.61 0.13 16.24
C LYS A 379 -14.45 0.48 17.48
N SER A 380 -15.09 -0.52 18.06
CA SER A 380 -15.85 -0.40 19.31
C SER A 380 -14.94 0.07 20.46
N LYS A 381 -15.13 1.30 20.95
CA LYS A 381 -14.63 1.71 22.28
C LYS A 381 -15.43 0.94 23.34
N SER A 382 -14.78 -0.02 23.99
CA SER A 382 -15.30 -0.64 25.22
C SER A 382 -15.35 0.40 26.34
N ARG A 383 -16.55 0.68 26.86
CA ARG A 383 -16.81 1.37 28.12
C ARG A 383 -16.29 0.52 29.28
N ARG A 384 -15.17 0.89 29.90
CA ARG A 384 -14.86 0.45 31.28
C ARG A 384 -15.66 1.33 32.25
N LYS A 385 -16.66 0.72 32.90
CA LYS A 385 -17.25 1.23 34.14
C LYS A 385 -16.17 1.17 35.23
N THR A 386 -15.81 2.30 35.80
CA THR A 386 -15.05 2.37 37.05
C THR A 386 -16.02 2.17 38.22
N SER A 387 -15.95 1.01 38.87
CA SER A 387 -16.46 0.82 40.23
C SER A 387 -15.32 1.10 41.22
N VAL A 388 -15.64 1.92 42.20
CA VAL A 388 -14.84 2.28 43.38
C VAL A 388 -14.55 1.05 44.22
N SER A 389 -13.29 0.88 44.65
CA SER A 389 -12.94 0.33 45.96
C SER A 389 -11.48 0.66 46.30
N ASP A 390 -11.30 1.13 47.53
CA ASP A 390 -10.08 1.58 48.18
C ASP A 390 -8.90 0.59 48.16
N ALA A 391 -7.68 1.13 48.02
CA ALA A 391 -6.52 0.67 48.80
C ALA A 391 -5.41 1.74 48.82
N LYS A 392 -5.10 2.13 50.05
CA LYS A 392 -4.13 3.08 50.58
C LYS A 392 -2.65 2.68 50.39
N TRP A 393 -1.79 3.71 50.54
CA TRP A 393 -0.34 3.75 50.89
C TRP A 393 0.66 3.64 49.73
N SER A 394 1.82 4.33 49.70
CA SER A 394 2.41 5.39 50.52
C SER A 394 3.53 6.03 49.70
N THR A 395 3.66 7.35 49.82
CA THR A 395 4.81 8.17 49.44
C THR A 395 6.10 7.68 50.10
N LYS A 396 7.23 7.68 49.37
CA LYS A 396 8.49 8.32 49.81
C LYS A 396 9.55 8.35 48.71
N TRP A 397 10.25 9.47 48.69
CA TRP A 397 11.33 9.89 47.82
C TRP A 397 12.65 9.18 48.14
N SER A 398 13.47 8.93 47.12
CA SER A 398 14.88 9.37 46.97
C SER A 398 15.37 9.01 45.58
#